data_AF-A0A447S7Y4-F1
#
_entry.id   AF-A0A447S7Y4-F1
#
_cell.length_a   1.000
_cell.length_b   1.000
_cell.length_c   1.000
_cell.angle_alpha   90.00
_cell.angle_beta   90.00
_cell.angle_gamma   90.00
#
_symmetry.space_group_name_H-M   'P 1'
#
loop_
_entity.id
_entity.type
_entity.pdbx_description
1 polymer ?
#
loop_
_entity_poly.entity_id
_entity_poly.type
_entity_poly.pdbx_seq_one_letter_code
_entity_poly.pdbx_strand_id
1 'polypeptide(L)'
;MRSQLEAANALQNLPYDIKWAEFPAAAPLAEALNAGAVDAGIIGDAPLLFALANGAPVKAIAVDKSNPAGTAVLVSPGSTLKKRR
;
A
#
# COMPACT_ATOMS: atom_id res chain seq x y z
N MET A 1 2.16 4.83 0.50
CA MET A 1 1.62 5.44 1.74
C MET A 1 2.30 6.75 2.10
N ARG A 2 3.55 6.74 2.59
CA ARG A 2 4.23 7.96 3.08
C ARG A 2 4.25 9.10 2.07
N SER A 3 4.76 8.85 0.86
CA SER A 3 4.83 9.85 -0.21
C SER A 3 3.47 10.43 -0.62
N GLN A 4 2.41 9.62 -0.58
CA GLN A 4 1.05 10.08 -0.88
C GLN A 4 0.52 11.03 0.20
N LEU A 5 0.79 10.72 1.47
CA LEU A 5 0.40 11.58 2.60
C LEU A 5 1.20 12.90 2.62
N GLU A 6 2.49 12.83 2.28
CA GLU A 6 3.33 14.03 2.11
C GLU A 6 2.79 14.91 0.98
N ALA A 7 2.50 14.35 -0.20
CA ALA A 7 1.95 15.09 -1.34
C ALA A 7 0.57 15.72 -1.05
N ALA A 8 -0.23 15.07 -0.20
CA ALA A 8 -1.53 15.58 0.24
C ALA A 8 -1.44 16.61 1.37
N ASN A 9 -0.23 16.95 1.85
CA ASN A 9 0.00 17.76 3.07
C ASN A 9 -0.67 17.16 4.33
N ALA A 10 -0.96 15.85 4.32
CA ALA A 10 -1.70 15.18 5.39
C ALA A 10 -0.84 14.89 6.64
N LEU A 11 0.46 15.17 6.58
CA LEU A 11 1.39 14.98 7.70
C LEU A 11 1.63 16.26 8.53
N GLN A 12 0.97 17.37 8.18
CA GLN A 12 1.17 18.65 8.85
C GLN A 12 0.23 18.80 10.06
N ASN A 13 0.71 19.41 11.15
CA ASN A 13 -0.06 19.78 12.35
C ASN A 13 -0.82 18.61 13.01
N LEU A 14 -0.25 17.40 12.99
CA LEU A 14 -0.84 16.24 13.66
C LEU A 14 -0.60 16.31 15.18
N PRO A 15 -1.57 15.87 16.00
CA PRO A 15 -1.41 15.81 17.46
C PRO A 15 -0.60 14.58 17.93
N TYR A 16 0.04 13.86 17.01
CA TYR A 16 0.81 12.64 17.24
C TYR A 16 1.97 12.51 16.26
N ASP A 17 2.98 11.75 16.65
CA ASP A 17 4.13 11.43 15.80
C ASP A 17 3.88 10.15 14.97
N ILE A 18 4.32 10.16 13.72
CA ILE A 18 4.29 8.99 12.86
C ILE A 18 5.70 8.40 12.74
N LYS A 19 5.84 7.12 13.10
CA LYS A 19 7.07 6.34 12.89
C LYS A 19 6.87 5.40 11.71
N TRP A 20 7.82 5.41 10.79
CA TRP A 20 7.80 4.58 9.60
C TRP A 20 8.69 3.35 9.78
N ALA A 21 8.15 2.18 9.50
CA ALA A 21 8.90 0.93 9.38
C ALA A 21 8.67 0.36 7.98
N GLU A 22 9.75 -0.12 7.36
CA GLU A 22 9.69 -0.76 6.05
C GLU A 22 9.80 -2.27 6.20
N PHE A 23 8.94 -3.00 5.49
CA PHE A 23 8.90 -4.45 5.51
C PHE A 23 9.13 -4.98 4.10
N PRO A 24 10.03 -5.95 3.91
CA PRO A 24 10.38 -6.47 2.58
C PRO A 24 9.27 -7.35 1.99
N ALA A 25 8.34 -7.85 2.80
CA ALA A 25 7.26 -8.74 2.39
C ALA A 25 6.05 -8.64 3.33
N ALA A 26 4.94 -9.28 2.95
CA ALA A 26 3.70 -9.29 3.73
C ALA A 26 3.81 -10.07 5.06
N ALA A 27 4.57 -11.17 5.09
CA ALA A 27 4.73 -12.00 6.29
C ALA A 27 5.34 -11.23 7.49
N PRO A 28 6.50 -10.55 7.38
CA PRO A 28 7.06 -9.80 8.51
C PRO A 28 6.19 -8.61 8.95
N LEU A 29 5.41 -8.00 8.03
CA LEU A 29 4.41 -7.00 8.41
C LEU A 29 3.29 -7.62 9.25
N ALA A 30 2.78 -8.79 8.86
CA ALA A 30 1.72 -9.47 9.60
C ALA A 30 2.19 -9.88 11.01
N GLU A 31 3.43 -10.34 11.14
CA GLU A 31 4.05 -10.62 12.44
C GLU A 31 4.15 -9.37 13.31
N ALA A 32 4.59 -8.24 12.73
CA ALA A 32 4.69 -6.97 13.45
C ALA A 32 3.32 -6.44 13.91
N LEU A 33 2.28 -6.58 13.09
CA LEU A 33 0.89 -6.25 13.46
C LEU A 33 0.40 -7.13 14.62
N ASN A 34 0.61 -8.46 14.53
CA ASN A 34 0.21 -9.40 15.57
C ASN A 34 0.95 -9.17 16.90
N ALA A 35 2.22 -8.76 16.83
CA ALA A 35 3.02 -8.43 18.01
C ALA A 35 2.74 -7.04 18.60
N GLY A 36 1.90 -6.22 17.94
CA GLY A 36 1.66 -4.83 18.34
C GLY A 36 2.88 -3.91 18.13
N ALA A 37 3.82 -4.31 17.28
CA ALA A 37 5.02 -3.52 16.96
C ALA A 37 4.73 -2.40 15.94
N VAL A 38 3.63 -2.53 15.18
CA VAL A 38 3.08 -1.48 14.30
C VAL A 38 1.56 -1.44 14.44
N ASP A 39 0.99 -0.24 14.31
CA ASP A 39 -0.46 -0.04 14.46
C ASP A 39 -1.24 -0.26 13.16
N ALA A 40 -0.61 -0.01 12.01
CA ALA A 40 -1.22 -0.11 10.69
C ALA A 40 -0.18 -0.42 9.60
N GLY A 41 -0.62 -1.07 8.53
CA GLY A 41 0.22 -1.37 7.38
C GLY A 41 -0.60 -1.64 6.12
N ILE A 42 0.07 -1.58 4.96
CA ILE A 42 -0.52 -1.93 3.67
C ILE A 42 -0.13 -3.37 3.33
N ILE A 43 -1.13 -4.18 3.04
CA ILE A 43 -0.99 -5.58 2.63
C ILE A 43 -1.89 -5.83 1.41
N GLY A 44 -1.50 -6.77 0.55
CA GLY A 44 -2.32 -7.19 -0.58
C GLY A 44 -3.62 -7.87 -0.15
N ASP A 45 -4.60 -7.89 -1.06
CA ASP A 45 -5.92 -8.51 -0.87
C ASP A 45 -5.86 -10.00 -0.51
N ALA A 46 -5.13 -10.81 -1.29
CA ALA A 46 -5.02 -12.24 -1.05
C ALA A 46 -4.31 -12.57 0.28
N PRO A 47 -3.15 -11.99 0.61
CA PRO A 47 -2.52 -12.21 1.92
C PRO A 47 -3.37 -11.76 3.11
N LEU A 48 -4.13 -10.66 2.98
CA LEU A 48 -5.06 -10.20 4.01
C LEU A 48 -6.18 -11.22 4.26
N LEU A 49 -6.76 -11.77 3.19
CA LEU A 49 -7.80 -12.79 3.32
C LEU A 49 -7.29 -14.06 4.00
N PHE A 50 -6.07 -14.50 3.69
CA PHE A 50 -5.46 -15.64 4.39
C PHE A 50 -5.21 -15.36 5.88
N ALA A 51 -4.75 -14.16 6.22
CA ALA A 51 -4.56 -13.77 7.63
C ALA A 51 -5.89 -13.76 8.39
N LEU A 52 -6.94 -13.18 7.81
CA LEU A 52 -8.28 -13.14 8.40
C LEU A 52 -8.89 -14.55 8.54
N ALA A 53 -8.74 -15.42 7.53
CA ALA A 53 -9.21 -16.80 7.58
C ALA A 53 -8.51 -17.62 8.68
N ASN A 54 -7.26 -17.29 9.00
CA ASN A 54 -6.48 -17.87 10.09
C ASN A 54 -6.74 -17.21 11.46
N GLY A 55 -7.69 -16.28 11.56
CA GLY A 55 -8.07 -15.64 12.82
C GLY A 55 -7.14 -14.53 13.30
N ALA A 56 -6.33 -13.94 12.41
CA ALA A 56 -5.49 -12.80 12.78
C ALA A 56 -6.36 -11.63 13.31
N PRO A 57 -5.98 -10.99 14.43
CA PRO A 57 -6.74 -9.89 15.05
C PRO A 57 -6.54 -8.56 14.31
N VAL A 58 -6.71 -8.55 12.98
CA VAL A 58 -6.51 -7.40 12.10
C VAL A 58 -7.82 -7.01 11.43
N LYS A 59 -7.95 -5.73 11.04
CA LYS A 59 -9.15 -5.21 10.37
C LYS A 59 -8.76 -4.44 9.10
N ALA A 60 -9.46 -4.70 8.00
CA ALA A 60 -9.40 -3.86 6.82
C ALA A 60 -10.17 -2.55 7.09
N ILE A 61 -9.48 -1.41 7.08
CA ILE A 61 -10.09 -0.08 7.32
C ILE A 61 -10.13 0.80 6.07
N ALA A 62 -9.34 0.48 5.06
CA ALA A 62 -9.29 1.17 3.78
C ALA A 62 -8.89 0.18 2.67
N VAL A 63 -9.36 0.43 1.46
CA VAL A 63 -8.99 -0.33 0.26
C VAL A 63 -8.60 0.68 -0.81
N ASP A 64 -7.42 0.49 -1.40
CA ASP A 64 -7.00 1.23 -2.59
C ASP A 64 -7.12 0.31 -3.80
N LYS A 65 -7.75 0.80 -4.87
CA LYS A 65 -7.88 0.08 -6.13
C LYS A 65 -6.98 0.75 -7.15
N SER A 66 -5.95 0.02 -7.59
CA SER A 66 -5.05 0.51 -8.63
C SER A 66 -5.84 0.89 -9.88
N ASN A 67 -5.59 2.10 -10.39
CA ASN A 67 -6.09 2.54 -11.69
C ASN A 67 -5.14 2.04 -12.78
N PRO A 68 -5.56 1.12 -13.68
CA PRO A 68 -4.70 0.61 -14.74
C PRO A 68 -4.20 1.69 -15.70
N ALA A 69 -4.87 2.86 -15.78
CA ALA A 69 -4.39 3.99 -16.56
C ALA A 69 -3.12 4.66 -15.99
N GLY A 70 -2.76 4.38 -14.73
CA GLY A 70 -1.57 4.94 -14.08
C GLY A 70 -0.25 4.34 -14.56
N THR A 71 -0.29 3.26 -15.34
CA THR A 71 0.90 2.65 -15.96
C THR A 71 0.74 2.66 -17.47
N ALA A 72 1.66 3.32 -18.17
CA ALA A 72 1.66 3.41 -19.62
C ALA A 72 3.06 3.16 -20.18
N VAL A 73 3.11 2.63 -21.40
CA VAL A 73 4.35 2.57 -22.19
C VAL A 73 4.48 3.89 -22.94
N LEU A 74 5.55 4.64 -22.66
CA LEU A 74 5.86 5.86 -23.38
C LEU A 74 6.67 5.55 -24.64
N VAL A 75 6.28 6.11 -25.77
CA VAL A 75 6.99 5.98 -27.04
C VAL A 75 7.24 7.37 -27.64
N SER A 76 8.29 7.49 -28.45
CA SER A 76 8.58 8.73 -29.18
C SER A 76 7.42 9.10 -30.12
N PRO A 77 7.17 10.40 -30.39
CA PRO A 77 6.05 10.85 -31.21
C PRO A 77 5.96 10.24 -32.64
N GLY A 78 7.08 9.81 -33.21
CA GLY A 78 7.15 9.16 -34.53
C GLY A 78 7.09 7.63 -34.52
N SER A 79 6.86 6.99 -33.37
CA SER A 79 6.84 5.54 -33.26
C SER A 79 5.66 4.91 -34.02
N THR A 80 5.89 3.74 -34.63
CA THR A 80 4.84 2.93 -35.26
C THR A 80 3.96 2.20 -34.22
N LEU A 81 4.39 2.16 -32.96
CA LEU A 81 3.62 1.60 -31.84
C LEU A 81 2.57 2.60 -31.38
N LYS A 82 1.28 2.26 -31.54
CA LYS A 82 0.18 3.20 -31.22
C LYS A 82 -0.75 2.74 -30.09
N LYS A 83 -1.06 1.44 -29.96
CA LYS A 83 -1.93 0.88 -28.91
C LYS A 83 -1.65 -0.63 -28.72
N ARG A 84 -1.86 -1.15 -27.50
CA ARG A 84 -2.04 -2.60 -27.27
C ARG A 84 -3.45 -2.99 -27.77
N ARG A 85 -3.60 -4.07 -28.53
CA ARG A 85 -4.91 -4.64 -28.87
C ARG A 85 -5.60 -5.19 -27.63
#